data_AF-A0A164HUN2-F1
#
_entry.id   AF-A0A164HUN2-F1
#
_cell.length_a   1.000
_cell.length_b   1.000
_cell.length_c   1.000
_cell.angle_alpha   90.00
_cell.angle_beta   90.00
_cell.angle_gamma   90.00
#
_symmetry.space_group_name_H-M   'P 1'
#
loop_
_entity.id
_entity.type
_entity.pdbx_description
1 polymer ?
#
loop_
_entity_poly.entity_id
_entity_poly.type
_entity_poly.pdbx_seq_one_letter_code
_entity_poly.pdbx_strand_id
1 'polypeptide(L)'
;LNNNYVRKIPRVFDNKKVSDHFAIIPTLQAPSGLSEAEQKLYDLVVRRFMAVFFPSAEYQVTTRISVAAGHSFKTVGKVLVKPGWLAIYGKEAAAEVEDAKDGDKGQNLVPVQPGEQVGVESVEAKGLKTRPPCPLFRSDLAGCHGRRRQDGRRRRTARSHAGKR
;
A
#
# COMPACT_ATOMS: atom_id res chain seq x y z
N LEU A 1 12.06 -19.89 15.67
CA LEU A 1 11.85 -19.89 14.19
C LEU A 1 10.73 -20.87 13.82
N ASN A 2 9.62 -20.90 14.57
CA ASN A 2 8.71 -22.06 14.59
C ASN A 2 7.52 -21.94 13.63
N ASN A 3 7.41 -20.79 12.93
CA ASN A 3 6.27 -20.47 12.08
C ASN A 3 6.55 -20.67 10.58
N ASN A 4 7.70 -21.28 10.22
CA ASN A 4 7.98 -21.73 8.86
C ASN A 4 7.91 -20.59 7.80
N TYR A 5 8.30 -19.36 8.19
CA TYR A 5 8.26 -18.16 7.34
C TYR A 5 9.33 -18.16 6.25
N VAL A 6 10.45 -18.86 6.46
CA VAL A 6 11.54 -18.96 5.49
C VAL A 6 11.30 -20.19 4.61
N ARG A 7 10.61 -19.99 3.48
CA ARG A 7 10.43 -21.01 2.44
C ARG A 7 11.01 -20.52 1.12
N LYS A 8 11.33 -21.44 0.21
CA LYS A 8 11.76 -21.08 -1.15
C LYS A 8 10.57 -20.51 -1.91
N ILE A 9 10.42 -19.18 -1.86
CA ILE A 9 9.33 -18.47 -2.55
C ILE A 9 9.77 -18.21 -3.99
N PRO A 10 9.06 -18.71 -5.02
CA PRO A 10 9.44 -18.54 -6.43
C PRO A 10 9.37 -17.06 -6.90
N ARG A 11 8.69 -16.19 -6.14
CA ARG A 11 8.73 -14.73 -6.36
C ARG A 11 10.07 -14.10 -5.96
N VAL A 12 10.75 -14.68 -4.97
CA VAL A 12 11.96 -14.12 -4.36
C VAL A 12 13.21 -14.75 -4.96
N PHE A 13 13.15 -16.05 -5.25
CA PHE A 13 14.23 -16.82 -5.85
C PHE A 13 13.87 -17.18 -7.30
N ASP A 14 13.98 -16.21 -8.21
CA ASP A 14 13.70 -16.38 -9.63
C ASP A 14 14.92 -16.04 -10.49
N ASN A 15 15.71 -17.06 -10.82
CA ASN A 15 16.91 -16.91 -11.66
C ASN A 15 16.57 -16.42 -13.09
N LYS A 16 15.33 -16.59 -13.56
CA LYS A 16 14.93 -16.13 -14.91
C LYS A 16 14.75 -14.62 -15.00
N LYS A 17 14.60 -13.95 -13.85
CA LYS A 17 14.42 -12.49 -13.76
C LYS A 17 15.70 -11.76 -13.35
N VAL A 18 16.80 -12.49 -13.21
CA VAL A 18 18.11 -11.91 -12.91
C VAL A 18 18.82 -11.70 -14.23
N SER A 19 19.20 -10.45 -14.52
CA SER A 19 20.15 -10.16 -15.60
C SER A 19 21.57 -10.13 -15.02
N ASP A 20 22.05 -8.95 -14.65
CA ASP A 20 23.48 -8.70 -14.40
C ASP A 20 23.79 -8.54 -12.92
N HIS A 21 22.83 -8.04 -12.14
CA HIS A 21 22.99 -7.79 -10.71
C HIS A 21 21.73 -8.24 -9.98
N PHE A 22 21.93 -8.84 -8.81
CA PHE A 22 20.85 -9.18 -7.90
C PHE A 22 20.36 -7.96 -7.13
N ALA A 23 19.22 -8.08 -6.47
CA ALA A 23 18.77 -7.07 -5.51
C ALA A 23 19.85 -6.83 -4.45
N ILE A 24 19.92 -5.61 -3.92
CA ILE A 24 20.82 -5.27 -2.81
C ILE A 24 20.41 -6.10 -1.59
N ILE A 25 21.33 -6.93 -1.12
CA ILE A 25 21.13 -7.86 0.01
C ILE A 25 22.20 -7.55 1.06
N PRO A 26 21.85 -7.53 2.36
CA PRO A 26 22.84 -7.37 3.41
C PRO A 26 23.85 -8.52 3.39
N THR A 27 25.13 -8.20 3.56
CA THR A 27 26.20 -9.19 3.67
C THR A 27 26.22 -9.83 5.05
N LEU A 28 26.93 -10.95 5.19
CA LEU A 28 27.05 -11.68 6.47
C LEU A 28 27.91 -10.95 7.51
N GLN A 29 28.73 -9.99 7.08
CA GLN A 29 29.59 -9.21 7.97
C GLN A 29 28.86 -7.93 8.39
N ALA A 30 28.71 -7.75 9.69
CA ALA A 30 28.15 -6.52 10.24
C ALA A 30 29.13 -5.35 9.98
N PRO A 31 28.67 -4.25 9.37
CA PRO A 31 29.51 -3.08 9.15
C PRO A 31 29.79 -2.37 10.49
N SER A 32 31.05 -1.98 10.71
CA SER A 32 31.50 -1.22 11.88
C SER A 32 31.96 0.18 11.48
N GLY A 33 31.69 1.20 12.30
CA GLY A 33 32.16 2.57 12.06
C GLY A 33 31.36 3.36 11.02
N LEU A 34 30.07 3.05 10.85
CA LEU A 34 29.17 3.76 9.95
C LEU A 34 28.77 5.13 10.49
N SER A 35 28.59 6.10 9.60
CA SER A 35 27.89 7.35 9.91
C SER A 35 26.40 7.10 10.15
N GLU A 36 25.71 8.05 10.80
CA GLU A 36 24.27 7.96 11.07
C GLU A 36 23.44 7.76 9.78
N ALA A 37 23.84 8.42 8.69
CA ALA A 37 23.16 8.31 7.40
C ALA A 37 23.33 6.91 6.77
N GLU A 38 24.53 6.34 6.85
CA GLU A 38 24.81 5.00 6.33
C GLU A 38 24.15 3.93 7.19
N GLN A 39 24.09 4.13 8.50
CA GLN A 39 23.37 3.24 9.40
C GLN A 39 21.87 3.20 9.09
N LYS A 40 21.25 4.37 8.86
CA LYS A 40 19.84 4.44 8.42
C LYS A 40 19.60 3.75 7.08
N LEU A 41 20.52 3.89 6.13
CA LEU A 41 20.43 3.22 4.83
C LEU A 41 20.58 1.70 4.97
N TYR A 42 21.54 1.26 5.78
CA TYR A 42 21.76 -0.16 6.08
C TYR A 42 20.52 -0.79 6.74
N ASP A 43 19.96 -0.12 7.75
CA ASP A 43 18.71 -0.54 8.41
C ASP A 43 17.56 -0.68 7.41
N LEU A 44 17.42 0.28 6.48
CA LEU A 44 16.38 0.24 5.45
C LEU A 44 16.54 -0.98 4.53
N VAL A 45 17.77 -1.28 4.10
CA VAL A 45 18.07 -2.45 3.27
C VAL A 45 17.80 -3.76 4.03
N VAL A 46 18.23 -3.86 5.29
CA VAL A 46 18.02 -5.04 6.14
C VAL A 46 16.54 -5.27 6.41
N ARG A 47 15.81 -4.24 6.82
CA ARG A 47 14.35 -4.32 7.05
C ARG A 47 13.62 -4.75 5.78
N ARG A 48 14.02 -4.21 4.62
CA ARG A 48 13.45 -4.59 3.32
C ARG A 48 13.72 -6.06 2.99
N PHE A 49 14.93 -6.55 3.24
CA PHE A 49 15.29 -7.95 3.00
C PHE A 49 14.48 -8.90 3.89
N MET A 50 14.37 -8.59 5.19
CA MET A 50 13.55 -9.40 6.12
C MET A 50 12.07 -9.40 5.72
N ALA A 51 11.53 -8.27 5.29
CA ALA A 51 10.11 -8.10 4.95
C ALA A 51 9.64 -9.03 3.83
N VAL A 52 10.54 -9.41 2.93
CA VAL A 52 10.25 -10.29 1.80
C VAL A 52 9.94 -11.73 2.22
N PHE A 53 10.46 -12.17 3.37
CA PHE A 53 10.20 -13.51 3.92
C PHE A 53 8.97 -13.58 4.81
N PHE A 54 8.40 -12.44 5.19
CA PHE A 54 7.17 -12.39 5.95
C PHE A 54 5.95 -12.50 5.04
N PRO A 55 4.84 -13.09 5.53
CA PRO A 55 3.61 -13.15 4.77
C PRO A 55 3.05 -11.74 4.50
N SER A 56 2.20 -11.64 3.49
CA SER A 56 1.42 -10.43 3.24
C SER A 56 0.61 -10.05 4.48
N ALA A 57 0.45 -8.76 4.74
CA ALA A 57 -0.52 -8.32 5.74
C ALA A 57 -1.94 -8.64 5.32
N GLU A 58 -2.73 -9.10 6.29
CA GLU A 58 -4.14 -9.40 6.12
C GLU A 58 -4.95 -8.31 6.80
N TYR A 59 -5.81 -7.65 6.02
CA TYR A 59 -6.75 -6.66 6.50
C TYR A 59 -8.17 -7.18 6.33
N GLN A 60 -9.01 -6.98 7.35
CA GLN A 60 -10.44 -7.15 7.25
C GLN A 60 -11.06 -5.81 6.86
N VAL A 61 -11.72 -5.79 5.70
CA VAL A 61 -12.40 -4.60 5.19
C VAL A 61 -13.90 -4.79 5.36
N THR A 62 -14.51 -3.95 6.19
CA THR A 62 -15.95 -3.93 6.43
C THR A 62 -16.54 -2.76 5.67
N THR A 63 -17.37 -3.03 4.66
CA THR A 63 -18.11 -1.99 3.93
C THR A 63 -19.54 -1.95 4.42
N ARG A 64 -19.97 -0.81 4.96
CA ARG A 64 -21.35 -0.54 5.35
C ARG A 64 -21.98 0.42 4.35
N ILE A 65 -23.15 0.05 3.86
CA ILE A 65 -23.99 0.90 3.01
C ILE A 65 -25.24 1.23 3.82
N SER A 66 -25.41 2.50 4.18
CA SER A 66 -26.59 2.98 4.90
C SER A 66 -27.44 3.82 3.96
N VAL A 67 -28.76 3.61 3.98
CA VAL A 67 -29.71 4.41 3.21
C VAL A 67 -30.48 5.31 4.16
N ALA A 68 -30.42 6.63 3.93
CA ALA A 68 -31.16 7.62 4.70
C ALA A 68 -31.80 8.62 3.75
N ALA A 69 -33.11 8.87 3.91
CA ALA A 69 -33.88 9.82 3.09
C ALA A 69 -33.68 9.64 1.55
N GLY A 70 -33.53 8.40 1.08
CA GLY A 70 -33.32 8.09 -0.35
C GLY A 70 -31.87 8.23 -0.84
N HIS A 71 -30.92 8.61 0.01
CA HIS A 71 -29.49 8.71 -0.32
C HIS A 71 -28.69 7.56 0.31
N SER A 72 -27.73 7.03 -0.46
CA SER A 72 -26.83 5.95 -0.03
C SER A 72 -25.50 6.49 0.47
N PHE A 73 -25.15 6.17 1.71
CA PHE A 73 -23.89 6.53 2.35
C PHE A 73 -23.01 5.30 2.49
N LYS A 74 -21.76 5.39 2.02
CA LYS A 74 -20.76 4.32 2.12
C LYS A 74 -19.78 4.64 3.24
N THR A 75 -19.70 3.75 4.22
CA THR A 75 -18.67 3.76 5.27
C THR A 75 -17.78 2.54 5.07
N VAL A 76 -16.45 2.73 5.13
CA VAL A 76 -15.48 1.65 5.00
C VAL A 76 -14.63 1.62 6.26
N GLY A 77 -14.63 0.48 6.95
CA GLY A 77 -13.74 0.18 8.06
C GLY A 77 -12.67 -0.78 7.61
N LYS A 78 -11.46 -0.64 8.13
CA LYS A 78 -10.33 -1.50 7.81
C LYS A 78 -9.58 -1.82 9.08
N VAL A 79 -9.49 -3.12 9.40
CA VAL A 79 -8.84 -3.61 10.60
C VAL A 79 -7.69 -4.52 10.20
N LEU A 80 -6.51 -4.30 10.77
CA LEU A 80 -5.35 -5.16 10.56
C LEU A 80 -5.53 -6.44 11.38
N VAL A 81 -5.74 -7.58 10.71
CA VAL A 81 -5.92 -8.89 11.37
C VAL A 81 -4.58 -9.58 11.57
N LYS A 82 -3.72 -9.56 10.54
CA LYS A 82 -2.35 -10.07 10.63
C LYS A 82 -1.37 -9.04 10.07
N PRO A 83 -0.41 -8.55 10.87
CA PRO A 83 0.53 -7.53 10.44
C PRO A 83 1.50 -7.98 9.34
N GLY A 84 1.80 -9.28 9.24
CA GLY A 84 2.71 -9.81 8.21
C GLY A 84 4.03 -9.04 8.15
N TRP A 85 4.45 -8.65 6.94
CA TRP A 85 5.65 -7.85 6.71
C TRP A 85 5.64 -6.46 7.35
N LEU A 86 4.49 -5.87 7.67
CA LEU A 86 4.44 -4.57 8.37
C LEU A 86 5.00 -4.66 9.80
N ALA A 87 5.03 -5.85 10.40
CA ALA A 87 5.62 -6.05 11.72
C ALA A 87 7.12 -5.67 11.78
N ILE A 88 7.83 -5.75 10.65
CA ILE A 88 9.26 -5.43 10.56
C ILE A 88 9.51 -3.92 10.53
N TYR A 89 8.60 -3.17 9.90
CA TYR A 89 8.66 -1.71 9.87
C TYR A 89 8.13 -1.07 11.17
N GLY A 90 7.44 -1.85 12.01
CA GLY A 90 7.01 -1.40 13.34
C GLY A 90 6.12 -0.15 13.28
N LYS A 91 6.38 0.82 14.16
CA LYS A 91 5.59 2.08 14.27
C LYS A 91 5.62 2.93 12.99
N GLU A 92 6.64 2.77 12.13
CA GLU A 92 6.77 3.50 10.86
C GLU A 92 5.69 3.06 9.86
N ALA A 93 5.32 1.78 9.89
CA ALA A 93 4.21 1.24 9.11
C ALA A 93 2.84 1.76 9.59
N ALA A 94 2.70 2.12 10.87
CA ALA A 94 1.48 2.73 11.40
C ALA A 94 1.31 4.18 10.91
N ALA A 95 2.42 4.91 10.73
CA ALA A 95 2.41 6.28 10.20
C ALA A 95 1.99 6.33 8.72
N GLU A 96 2.38 5.36 7.88
CA GLU A 96 1.88 5.28 6.50
C GLU A 96 0.35 5.06 6.42
N VAL A 97 -0.27 4.51 7.47
CA VAL A 97 -1.74 4.38 7.56
C VAL A 97 -2.39 5.67 8.06
N GLU A 98 -1.67 6.53 8.79
CA GLU A 98 -2.18 7.85 9.20
C GLU A 98 -2.22 8.86 8.04
N ASP A 99 -1.27 8.76 7.09
CA ASP A 99 -1.26 9.54 5.85
C ASP A 99 -2.28 9.04 4.80
N ALA A 100 -3.00 7.95 5.10
CA ALA A 100 -4.07 7.47 4.24
C ALA A 100 -5.26 8.44 4.30
N LYS A 101 -5.79 8.79 3.12
CA LYS A 101 -6.96 9.68 2.97
C LYS A 101 -8.06 9.29 3.96
N ASP A 102 -8.81 10.27 4.48
CA ASP A 102 -9.82 10.14 5.56
C ASP A 102 -10.78 8.92 5.51
N GLY A 103 -10.92 8.23 4.37
CA GLY A 103 -11.70 6.99 4.24
C GLY A 103 -10.94 5.66 4.39
N ASP A 104 -9.62 5.66 4.63
CA ASP A 104 -8.79 4.45 4.87
C ASP A 104 -8.07 4.49 6.24
N LYS A 105 -8.35 5.54 7.04
CA LYS A 105 -8.00 5.57 8.47
C LYS A 105 -8.75 4.41 9.10
N GLY A 106 -8.03 3.40 9.58
CA GLY A 106 -8.56 2.13 10.09
C GLY A 106 -9.56 2.25 11.23
N GLN A 107 -10.76 2.74 10.94
CA GLN A 107 -11.87 2.82 11.87
C GLN A 107 -12.37 1.40 12.07
N ASN A 108 -12.27 0.94 13.32
CA ASN A 108 -12.91 -0.29 13.75
C ASN A 108 -14.42 -0.05 13.78
N LEU A 109 -15.13 -0.62 12.82
CA LEU A 109 -16.58 -0.51 12.76
C LEU A 109 -17.21 -1.55 13.69
N VAL A 110 -18.23 -1.13 14.42
CA VAL A 110 -19.05 -2.03 15.24
C VAL A 110 -19.81 -2.98 14.30
N PRO A 111 -19.87 -4.29 14.61
CA PRO A 111 -20.67 -5.23 13.85
C PRO A 111 -22.16 -4.84 13.92
N VAL A 112 -22.81 -4.75 12.77
CA VAL A 112 -24.24 -4.45 12.63
C VAL A 112 -24.90 -5.54 11.79
N GLN A 113 -26.16 -5.84 12.07
CA GLN A 113 -26.90 -6.85 11.30
C GLN A 113 -27.52 -6.26 10.03
N PRO A 114 -27.69 -7.05 8.95
CA PRO A 114 -28.43 -6.61 7.78
C PRO A 114 -29.87 -6.21 8.16
N GLY A 115 -30.26 -4.97 7.87
CA GLY A 115 -31.60 -4.45 8.17
C GLY A 115 -31.74 -3.76 9.53
N GLU A 116 -30.65 -3.64 10.30
CA GLU A 116 -30.65 -2.86 11.55
C GLU A 116 -30.95 -1.38 11.26
N GLN A 117 -31.99 -0.84 11.91
CA GLN A 117 -32.36 0.56 11.77
C GLN A 117 -31.42 1.42 12.61
N VAL A 118 -30.76 2.37 11.98
CA VAL A 118 -29.92 3.37 12.65
C VAL A 118 -30.59 4.73 12.64
N GLY A 119 -30.60 5.37 13.80
CA GLY A 119 -30.99 6.77 13.93
C GLY A 119 -29.98 7.68 13.23
N VAL A 120 -30.47 8.70 12.55
CA VAL A 120 -29.64 9.78 12.01
C VAL A 120 -29.59 10.89 13.05
N GLU A 121 -28.43 11.10 13.67
CA GLU A 121 -28.25 12.16 14.67
C GLU A 121 -28.04 13.53 14.02
N SER A 122 -27.23 13.59 12.96
CA SER A 122 -26.90 14.85 12.28
C SER A 122 -26.55 14.61 10.81
N VAL A 123 -26.90 15.57 9.93
CA VAL A 123 -26.53 15.57 8.52
C VAL A 123 -25.82 16.88 8.19
N GLU A 124 -24.58 16.79 7.71
CA GLU A 124 -23.77 17.96 7.32
C GLU A 124 -23.39 17.87 5.84
N ALA A 125 -23.67 18.95 5.09
CA ALA A 125 -23.21 19.09 3.71
C ALA A 125 -21.84 19.77 3.66
N LYS A 126 -20.78 19.03 3.34
CA LYS A 126 -19.42 19.58 3.19
C LYS A 126 -19.16 20.03 1.75
N GLY A 127 -19.15 21.34 1.53
CA GLY A 127 -18.72 21.95 0.26
C GLY A 127 -17.20 21.88 0.10
N LEU A 128 -16.69 20.79 -0.50
CA LEU A 128 -15.26 20.63 -0.76
C LEU A 128 -14.87 21.29 -2.10
N LYS A 129 -13.74 22.02 -2.09
CA LYS A 129 -13.13 22.60 -3.29
C LYS A 129 -11.94 21.74 -3.73
N THR A 130 -11.82 21.47 -5.03
CA THR A 130 -10.66 20.76 -5.57
C THR A 130 -9.40 21.61 -5.40
N ARG A 131 -8.29 20.95 -5.09
CA ARG A 131 -6.97 21.58 -5.05
C ARG A 131 -6.25 21.32 -6.38
N PRO A 132 -5.48 22.29 -6.89
CA PRO A 132 -4.62 22.06 -8.04
C PRO A 132 -3.63 20.93 -7.76
N PRO A 133 -3.18 20.20 -8.80
CA PRO A 133 -2.24 19.10 -8.62
C PRO A 133 -0.93 19.58 -7.99
N CYS A 134 -0.36 18.73 -7.13
CA CYS A 134 0.91 19.02 -6.45
C CYS A 134 2.03 19.23 -7.49
N PRO A 135 2.91 20.24 -7.31
CA PRO A 135 4.13 20.37 -8.10
C PRO A 135 5.00 19.11 -8.00
N LEU A 136 5.67 18.76 -9.10
CA LEU A 136 6.55 17.58 -9.14
C LEU A 136 7.86 17.89 -8.41
N PHE A 137 8.20 17.08 -7.40
CA PHE A 137 9.53 17.09 -6.79
C PHE A 137 10.40 15.96 -7.38
N ARG A 138 11.71 15.98 -7.11
CA ARG A 138 12.68 15.02 -7.69
C ARG A 138 12.27 13.55 -7.48
N SER A 139 11.67 13.24 -6.34
CA SER A 139 11.15 11.92 -5.98
C SER A 139 9.98 11.46 -6.88
N ASP A 140 9.17 12.40 -7.37
CA ASP A 140 7.96 12.12 -8.18
C ASP A 140 8.25 11.94 -9.66
N LEU A 141 9.36 12.52 -10.15
CA LEU A 141 9.73 12.52 -11.57
C LEU A 141 9.92 11.10 -12.12
N ALA A 142 10.61 10.23 -11.38
CA ALA A 142 10.85 8.84 -11.79
C ALA A 142 9.52 8.07 -11.95
N GLY A 143 8.61 8.21 -10.98
CA GLY A 143 7.28 7.60 -11.04
C GLY A 143 6.43 8.16 -12.19
N CYS A 144 6.52 9.45 -12.46
CA CYS A 144 5.76 10.12 -13.53
C CYS A 144 6.23 9.69 -14.93
N HIS A 145 7.55 9.57 -15.15
CA HIS A 145 8.10 9.06 -16.41
C HIS A 145 7.66 7.61 -16.69
N GLY A 146 7.60 6.77 -15.65
CA GLY A 146 7.11 5.40 -15.77
C GLY A 146 5.63 5.32 -16.18
N ARG A 147 4.76 6.09 -15.51
CA ARG A 147 3.31 6.11 -15.79
C ARG A 147 2.99 6.68 -17.18
N ARG A 148 3.64 7.77 -17.60
CA ARG A 148 3.45 8.34 -18.96
C ARG A 148 3.80 7.36 -20.08
N ARG A 149 4.85 6.55 -19.91
CA ARG A 149 5.23 5.53 -20.91
C ARG A 149 4.21 4.39 -21.00
N GLN A 150 3.66 3.92 -19.88
CA GLN A 150 2.63 2.86 -19.88
C GLN A 150 1.31 3.34 -20.49
N ASP A 151 0.87 4.57 -20.17
CA ASP A 151 -0.33 5.15 -20.77
C ASP A 151 -0.17 5.35 -22.29
N GLY A 152 1.00 5.81 -22.73
CA GLY A 152 1.31 5.93 -24.16
C GLY A 152 1.26 4.58 -24.89
N ARG A 153 1.77 3.50 -24.28
CA ARG A 153 1.75 2.15 -24.85
C ARG A 153 0.33 1.57 -24.91
N ARG A 154 -0.45 1.74 -23.83
CA ARG A 154 -1.87 1.32 -23.76
C ARG A 154 -2.75 2.05 -24.78
N ARG A 155 -2.54 3.36 -24.97
CA ARG A 155 -3.26 4.15 -25.98
C ARG A 155 -2.93 3.73 -27.41
N ARG A 156 -1.68 3.36 -27.69
CA ARG A 156 -1.27 2.85 -29.03
C ARG A 156 -1.89 1.48 -29.33
N THR A 157 -1.92 0.56 -28.35
CA THR A 157 -2.57 -0.75 -28.52
C THR A 157 -4.09 -0.65 -28.64
N ALA A 158 -4.72 0.28 -27.91
CA ALA A 158 -6.16 0.52 -28.04
C ALA A 158 -6.53 1.09 -29.43
N ARG A 159 -5.70 2.00 -29.99
CA ARG A 159 -5.91 2.52 -31.35
C ARG A 159 -5.71 1.47 -32.44
N SER A 160 -4.77 0.53 -32.29
CA SER A 160 -4.55 -0.51 -33.31
C SER A 160 -5.68 -1.55 -33.38
N HIS A 161 -6.41 -1.76 -32.27
CA HIS A 161 -7.58 -2.65 -32.24
C HIS A 161 -8.88 -1.96 -32.69
N ALA A 162 -8.99 -0.64 -32.53
CA ALA A 162 -10.17 0.11 -32.95
C ALA A 162 -10.25 0.35 -34.47
N GLY A 163 -9.11 0.30 -35.19
CA GLY A 163 -9.05 0.50 -36.65
C GLY A 163 -9.21 -0.77 -37.49
N LYS A 164 -9.66 -1.89 -36.91
CA LYS A 164 -9.78 -3.21 -37.56
C LYS A 164 -11.23 -3.72 -37.65
N ARG A 165 -12.21 -2.82 -37.61
CA ARG A 165 -13.62 -3.13 -37.91
C ARG A 165 -14.06 -2.39 -39.15
#